data_AF-A0A7Y3N872-F1
#
_entry.id   AF-A0A7Y3N872-F1
#
_cell.length_a   1.000
_cell.length_b   1.000
_cell.length_c   1.000
_cell.angle_alpha   90.00
_cell.angle_beta   90.00
_cell.angle_gamma   90.00
#
_symmetry.space_group_name_H-M   'P 1'
#
loop_
_entity.id
_entity.type
_entity.pdbx_description
1 polymer ?
#
loop_
_entity_poly.entity_id
_entity_poly.type
_entity_poly.pdbx_seq_one_letter_code
_entity_poly.pdbx_strand_id
1 'polypeptide(L)' 'PPVQPGDCLVISPTGAYNNTQWQQFIEYRPAIVLVHSDMQVSVIREREDLASMKDLEICPEHLQSFHLE' A
#
# COMPACT_ATOMS: atom_id res chain seq x y z
N PRO A 1 7.08 -2.67 27.25
CA PRO A 1 8.43 -3.29 27.18
C PRO A 1 9.32 -2.39 26.32
N PRO A 2 10.65 -2.36 26.51
CA PRO A 2 11.55 -1.74 25.54
C PRO A 2 11.37 -2.39 24.17
N VAL A 3 11.36 -1.58 23.10
CA VAL A 3 11.18 -2.03 21.72
C VAL A 3 12.55 -2.12 21.04
N GLN A 4 12.77 -3.18 20.28
CA GLN A 4 13.97 -3.42 19.49
C GLN A 4 13.65 -3.49 17.99
N PRO A 5 14.65 -3.27 17.11
CA PRO A 5 14.49 -3.54 15.68
C PRO A 5 14.01 -4.96 15.43
N GLY A 6 12.95 -5.12 14.64
CA GLY A 6 12.31 -6.41 14.34
C GLY A 6 11.07 -6.71 15.19
N ASP A 7 10.81 -5.97 16.27
CA ASP A 7 9.61 -6.15 17.06
C ASP A 7 8.34 -5.71 16.30
N CYS A 8 7.27 -6.50 16.43
CA CYS A 8 5.96 -6.16 15.89
C CYS A 8 5.21 -5.24 16.86
N LEU A 9 4.72 -4.11 16.34
CA LEU A 9 3.90 -3.16 17.09
C LEU A 9 2.45 -3.19 16.61
N VAL A 10 1.51 -3.05 17.56
CA VAL A 10 0.08 -2.94 17.27
C VAL A 10 -0.34 -1.50 17.49
N ILE A 11 -0.94 -0.90 16.47
CA ILE A 11 -1.53 0.44 16.54
C ILE A 11 -3.05 0.28 16.52
N SER A 12 -3.72 0.75 17.57
CA SER A 12 -5.17 0.69 17.72
C SER A 12 -5.70 1.91 18.47
N PRO A 13 -6.89 2.44 18.12
CA PRO A 13 -7.82 1.95 17.09
C PRO A 13 -7.55 2.51 15.69
N THR A 14 -7.68 1.69 14.65
CA THR A 14 -7.43 2.07 13.24
C THR A 14 -8.57 1.69 12.29
N GLY A 15 -9.73 1.26 12.83
CA GLY A 15 -10.85 0.74 12.02
C GLY A 15 -11.62 1.79 11.22
N ALA A 16 -11.52 3.08 11.58
CA ALA A 16 -12.20 4.17 10.89
C ALA A 16 -11.21 5.31 10.61
N TYR A 17 -11.35 5.96 9.45
CA TYR A 17 -10.54 7.12 9.02
C TYR A 17 -9.02 6.88 8.94
N ASN A 18 -8.56 5.62 8.90
CA ASN A 18 -7.15 5.27 8.65
C ASN A 18 -6.93 5.00 7.16
N ASN A 19 -7.29 3.79 6.70
CA ASN A 19 -7.08 3.36 5.32
C ASN A 19 -7.91 4.16 4.31
N THR A 20 -8.97 4.87 4.74
CA THR A 20 -9.76 5.72 3.85
C THR A 20 -9.14 7.10 3.62
N GLN A 21 -8.18 7.52 4.46
CA GLN A 21 -7.53 8.83 4.38
C GLN A 21 -6.02 8.73 4.09
N TRP A 22 -5.46 7.52 4.03
CA TRP A 22 -4.03 7.34 3.80
C TRP A 22 -3.59 7.76 2.38
N GLN A 23 -2.36 8.26 2.29
CA GLN A 23 -1.70 8.58 1.03
C GLN A 23 -0.38 7.81 0.94
N GLN A 24 0.05 7.48 -0.27
CA GLN A 24 1.37 6.90 -0.49
C GLN A 24 2.40 8.02 -0.35
N PHE A 25 3.25 7.90 0.64
CA PHE A 25 4.42 8.77 0.79
C PHE A 25 5.62 7.88 1.06
N ILE A 26 6.53 7.80 0.08
CA ILE A 26 7.74 6.97 0.08
C ILE A 26 7.49 5.46 -0.03
N GLU A 27 6.49 4.91 0.66
CA GLU A 27 6.18 3.48 0.71
C GLU A 27 4.82 3.14 0.07
N TYR A 28 4.71 1.92 -0.47
CA TYR A 28 3.46 1.42 -1.05
C TYR A 28 2.45 1.03 0.05
N ARG A 29 1.14 1.16 -0.22
CA ARG A 29 0.15 0.79 0.79
C ARG A 29 0.16 -0.73 1.00
N PRO A 30 0.16 -1.20 2.25
CA PRO A 30 0.21 -2.61 2.56
C PRO A 30 -1.12 -3.30 2.21
N ALA A 31 -1.08 -4.64 2.18
CA ALA A 31 -2.30 -5.44 2.07
C ALA A 31 -3.19 -5.24 3.30
N ILE A 32 -4.51 -5.30 3.08
CA ILE A 32 -5.51 -5.32 4.15
C ILE A 32 -6.12 -6.71 4.18
N VAL A 33 -6.17 -7.31 5.37
CA VAL A 33 -6.78 -8.62 5.58
C VAL A 33 -8.02 -8.51 6.47
N LEU A 34 -8.96 -9.42 6.24
CA LEU A 34 -10.07 -9.70 7.12
C LEU A 34 -9.81 -11.03 7.84
N VAL A 35 -9.86 -11.00 9.17
CA VAL A 35 -9.87 -12.22 10.00
C VAL A 35 -11.33 -12.59 10.25
N HIS A 36 -11.71 -13.80 9.86
CA HIS A 36 -13.08 -14.29 9.94
C HIS A 36 -13.40 -14.85 11.33
N SER A 37 -14.69 -15.09 11.60
CA SER A 37 -15.14 -15.70 12.86
C SER A 37 -14.68 -17.15 13.04
N ASP A 38 -14.32 -17.84 11.95
CA ASP A 38 -13.77 -19.20 11.94
C ASP A 38 -12.23 -19.22 11.92
N MET A 39 -11.59 -18.07 12.20
CA MET A 39 -10.13 -17.88 12.20
C MET A 39 -9.45 -18.02 10.82
N GLN A 40 -10.21 -18.14 9.73
CA GLN A 40 -9.63 -17.99 8.39
C GLN A 40 -9.24 -16.53 8.14
N VAL A 41 -8.34 -16.31 7.18
CA VAL A 41 -7.86 -14.98 6.80
C VAL A 41 -8.05 -14.80 5.30
N SER A 42 -8.66 -13.69 4.90
CA SER A 42 -8.76 -13.30 3.48
C SER A 42 -8.11 -11.95 3.26
N VAL A 43 -7.35 -11.84 2.17
CA VAL A 43 -6.90 -10.54 1.67
C VAL A 43 -8.12 -9.84 1.05
N ILE A 44 -8.45 -8.65 1.56
CA ILE A 44 -9.55 -7.81 1.05
C ILE A 44 -9.04 -6.60 0.27
N ARG A 45 -7.75 -6.32 0.35
CA ARG A 45 -7.02 -5.39 -0.51
C ARG A 45 -5.59 -5.88 -0.65
N GLU A 46 -5.15 -6.06 -1.89
CA GLU A 46 -3.76 -6.42 -2.18
C GLU A 46 -2.79 -5.30 -1.78
N ARG A 47 -1.54 -5.69 -1.51
CA ARG A 47 -0.47 -4.70 -1.35
C ARG A 47 -0.23 -4.01 -2.69
N GLU A 48 0.13 -2.75 -2.63
CA GLU A 48 0.52 -2.02 -3.82
C GLU A 48 2.00 -2.22 -4.14
N ASP A 49 2.32 -1.94 -5.40
CA ASP A 49 3.65 -1.95 -5.96
C ASP A 49 3.81 -0.84 -7.00
N LEU A 50 4.95 -0.82 -7.70
CA LEU A 50 5.21 0.18 -8.73
C LEU A 50 4.21 0.12 -9.90
N ALA A 51 3.73 -1.07 -10.26
CA ALA A 51 2.72 -1.18 -11.31
C ALA A 51 1.43 -0.50 -10.86
N SER A 52 0.94 -0.84 -9.67
CA SER A 52 -0.25 -0.24 -9.05
C SER A 52 -0.20 1.28 -9.01
N MET A 53 0.99 1.86 -8.76
CA MET A 53 1.20 3.32 -8.78
C MET A 53 1.03 3.93 -10.17
N LYS A 54 1.51 3.23 -11.19
CA LYS A 54 1.59 3.71 -12.57
C LYS A 54 0.37 3.36 -13.40
N ASP A 55 -0.51 2.50 -12.91
CA ASP A 55 -1.66 1.98 -13.66
C ASP A 55 -2.60 3.05 -14.19
N LEU A 56 -2.61 4.24 -13.55
CA LEU A 56 -3.43 5.38 -13.97
C LEU A 56 -2.64 6.47 -14.70
N GLU A 57 -1.33 6.28 -14.90
CA GLU A 57 -0.50 7.20 -15.66
C GLU A 57 -0.66 6.96 -17.17
N ILE A 58 -0.79 8.04 -17.94
CA ILE A 58 -0.81 7.98 -19.41
C ILE A 58 0.31 8.88 -19.92
N CYS A 59 1.27 8.29 -20.64
CA CYS A 59 2.33 9.05 -21.30
C CYS A 59 1.85 9.54 -22.68
N PRO A 60 1.78 10.86 -22.92
CA PRO A 60 1.46 11.40 -24.25
C PRO A 60 2.39 10.87 -25.33
N GLU A 61 1.86 10.57 -26.52
CA GLU A 61 2.62 9.94 -27.62
C GLU A 61 3.93 10.67 -27.95
N HIS A 62 3.88 11.99 -28.03
CA HIS A 62 5.06 12.82 -28.37
C HIS A 62 6.17 12.82 -27.30
N LEU A 63 5.93 12.22 -26.12
CA LEU A 63 6.90 12.11 -25.02
C LEU A 63 7.41 10.66 -24.82
N GLN A 64 6.99 9.71 -25.65
CA GLN A 64 7.37 8.30 -25.49
C GLN A 64 8.82 8.01 -25.90
N SER A 65 9.43 8.88 -26.71
CA SER A 65 10.82 8.76 -27.16
C SER A 65 11.56 10.06 -26.92
N PHE A 66 12.77 9.95 -26.36
CA PHE A 66 13.70 11.07 -26.19
C PHE A 66 15.07 10.65 -26.70
N HIS A 67 15.72 11.53 -27.46
CA HIS A 67 17.09 11.32 -27.94
C HIS A 67 17.97 12.45 -27.38
N LEU A 68 19.04 12.06 -26.68
CA LEU A 68 20.12 12.96 -26.30
C LEU A 68 21.15 12.94 -27.45
N GLU A 69 21.50 14.11 -27.96
CA GLU A 69 22.67 14.27 -28.86
C GLU A 69 23.99 14.00 -28.12
#